data_AF-A0A2G8L5B3-F1
#
_entry.id   AF-A0A2G8L5B3-F1
#
_cell.length_a   1.000
_cell.length_b   1.000
_cell.length_c   1.000
_cell.angle_alpha   90.00
_cell.angle_beta   90.00
_cell.angle_gamma   90.00
#
_symmetry.space_group_name_H-M   'P 1'
#
loop_
_entity.id
_entity.type
_entity.pdbx_description
1 polymer ?
#
loop_
_entity_poly.entity_id
_entity_poly.type
_entity_poly.pdbx_seq_one_letter_code
_entity_poly.pdbx_strand_id
1 'polypeptide(L)'
;MKSTEIVSIPISHLFLQWFFSGFDGEDIRLESGLSLSSLSSVEKISINKKAQNQEFTEEEVVGLINYGIKSPIFKELWLYNCKLPLSINPDIIPEESRSRNIKPDDIQTITEMCSGGLVIQRDTSESVQRSVIELLVEASNHDIPIYSVNLNWSFSKIDEDGNIILSSGLSLPIITSIEIMYIQTEEGREMNKHEVNEILNYVQHSQRFKELE
;
A
#
# COMPACT_ATOMS: atom_id res chain seq x y z
N MET A 1 -12.51 30.57 35.77
CA MET A 1 -11.74 30.34 34.52
C MET A 1 -12.53 29.34 33.69
N LYS A 2 -13.13 29.77 32.58
CA LYS A 2 -13.65 28.82 31.58
C LYS A 2 -12.43 28.21 30.91
N SER A 3 -12.22 26.91 31.10
CA SER A 3 -11.28 26.14 30.29
C SER A 3 -11.74 26.32 28.84
N THR A 4 -10.87 26.88 28.00
CA THR A 4 -11.06 26.83 26.56
C THR A 4 -10.93 25.36 26.18
N GLU A 5 -12.06 24.67 26.00
CA GLU A 5 -12.08 23.38 25.32
C GLU A 5 -11.46 23.61 23.94
N ILE A 6 -10.20 23.22 23.78
CA ILE A 6 -9.62 23.07 22.46
C ILE A 6 -10.44 21.96 21.83
N VAL A 7 -11.29 22.33 20.86
CA VAL A 7 -12.01 21.37 20.03
C VAL A 7 -10.95 20.57 19.31
N SER A 8 -10.62 19.40 19.86
CA SER A 8 -9.67 18.49 19.26
C SER A 8 -10.36 17.89 18.05
N ILE A 9 -10.06 18.42 16.86
CA ILE A 9 -10.61 17.90 15.61
C ILE A 9 -10.09 16.47 15.46
N PRO A 10 -10.97 15.46 15.35
CA PRO A 10 -10.55 14.09 15.14
C PRO A 10 -9.84 13.99 13.78
N ILE A 11 -8.62 13.48 13.82
CA ILE A 11 -7.89 13.02 12.66
C ILE A 11 -8.44 11.62 12.36
N SER A 12 -9.39 11.54 11.46
CA SER A 12 -10.02 10.27 11.08
C SER A 12 -9.00 9.27 10.54
N HIS A 13 -7.97 9.74 9.84
CA HIS A 13 -6.93 8.90 9.25
C HIS A 13 -5.60 9.65 9.09
N LEU A 14 -4.57 9.18 9.79
CA LEU A 14 -3.18 9.54 9.53
C LEU A 14 -2.60 8.52 8.54
N PHE A 15 -2.38 8.92 7.30
CA PHE A 15 -1.73 8.07 6.29
C PHE A 15 -0.30 8.53 6.01
N LEU A 16 0.68 7.73 6.45
CA LEU A 16 2.10 7.97 6.19
C LEU A 16 2.56 7.15 4.99
N GLN A 17 2.31 7.69 3.80
CA GLN A 17 2.75 7.10 2.54
C GLN A 17 4.20 7.48 2.24
N TRP A 18 5.10 6.52 2.41
CA TRP A 18 6.55 6.64 2.16
C TRP A 18 7.27 7.64 3.06
N PHE A 19 6.62 8.06 4.15
CA PHE A 19 7.17 9.03 5.10
C PHE A 19 7.70 8.39 6.38
N PHE A 20 7.34 7.16 6.72
CA PHE A 20 7.77 6.50 7.96
C PHE A 20 9.21 5.98 7.87
N SER A 21 10.07 6.36 8.82
CA SER A 21 11.47 5.92 8.92
C SER A 21 11.86 5.31 10.29
N GLY A 22 10.86 5.01 11.13
CA GLY A 22 11.04 4.43 12.47
C GLY A 22 10.57 5.35 13.58
N PHE A 23 11.27 5.33 14.71
CA PHE A 23 10.94 6.09 15.92
C PHE A 23 12.13 6.93 16.40
N ASP A 24 11.82 8.07 17.00
CA ASP A 24 12.73 8.88 17.81
C ASP A 24 12.16 8.96 19.23
N GLY A 25 12.62 8.03 20.08
CA GLY A 25 11.99 7.77 21.37
C GLY A 25 10.55 7.29 21.18
N GLU A 26 9.61 8.13 21.58
CA GLU A 26 8.18 7.83 21.62
C GLU A 26 7.38 8.37 20.41
N ASP A 27 8.05 9.13 19.54
CA ASP A 27 7.45 9.82 18.40
C ASP A 27 7.83 9.13 17.08
N ILE A 28 6.95 9.22 16.08
CA ILE A 28 7.24 8.67 14.76
C ILE A 28 8.32 9.52 14.10
N ARG A 29 9.41 8.90 13.66
CA ARG A 29 10.43 9.56 12.84
C ARG A 29 10.03 9.49 11.38
N LEU A 30 10.08 10.64 10.70
CA LEU A 30 9.80 10.75 9.28
C LEU A 30 11.08 10.61 8.45
N GLU A 31 10.97 10.29 7.16
CA GLU A 31 12.09 10.23 6.20
C GLU A 31 12.85 11.58 6.09
N SER A 32 12.20 12.69 6.42
CA SER A 32 12.84 14.00 6.51
C SER A 32 13.76 14.18 7.72
N GLY A 33 13.76 13.22 8.66
CA GLY A 33 14.43 13.31 9.96
C GLY A 33 13.65 14.09 11.02
N LEU A 34 12.45 14.60 10.68
CA LEU A 34 11.55 15.23 11.65
C LEU A 34 10.78 14.19 12.47
N SER A 35 10.44 14.53 13.70
CA SER A 35 9.62 13.70 14.57
C SER A 35 8.17 14.19 14.56
N LEU A 36 7.25 13.30 14.21
CA LEU A 36 5.81 13.51 14.33
C LEU A 36 5.40 13.14 15.76
N SER A 37 5.15 14.16 16.56
CA SER A 37 4.74 14.00 17.95
C SER A 37 3.38 13.35 18.08
N SER A 38 3.13 12.74 19.25
CA SER A 38 1.85 12.10 19.58
C SER A 38 0.62 12.93 19.17
N LEU A 39 -0.28 12.32 18.40
CA LEU A 39 -1.56 12.90 18.02
C LEU A 39 -2.65 12.37 18.95
N SER A 40 -3.22 13.25 19.78
CA SER A 40 -4.26 12.85 20.76
C SER A 40 -5.63 12.59 20.13
N SER A 41 -5.82 12.85 18.83
CA SER A 41 -7.11 12.72 18.15
C SER A 41 -7.08 11.85 16.91
N VAL A 42 -6.14 10.91 16.80
CA VAL A 42 -6.07 10.00 15.65
C VAL A 42 -6.92 8.75 15.83
N GLU A 43 -7.83 8.49 14.89
CA GLU A 43 -8.66 7.28 14.90
C GLU A 43 -7.99 6.11 14.18
N LYS A 44 -7.34 6.38 13.06
CA LYS A 44 -6.67 5.36 12.24
C LYS A 44 -5.28 5.82 11.85
N ILE A 45 -4.31 4.94 11.96
CA ILE A 45 -2.95 5.14 11.44
C ILE A 45 -2.73 4.12 10.35
N SER A 46 -2.21 4.58 9.21
CA SER A 46 -1.75 3.65 8.19
C SER A 46 -0.38 4.02 7.67
N ILE A 47 0.48 3.01 7.53
CA ILE A 47 1.87 3.18 7.12
C ILE A 47 2.10 2.41 5.83
N ASN A 48 2.69 3.07 4.84
CA ASN A 48 3.18 2.43 3.62
C ASN A 48 4.67 2.77 3.51
N LYS A 49 5.58 1.83 3.79
CA LYS A 49 7.02 2.10 3.74
C LYS A 49 7.48 2.35 2.30
N LYS A 50 8.47 3.23 2.15
CA LYS A 50 9.10 3.57 0.85
C LYS A 50 9.84 2.37 0.24
N ALA A 51 10.55 1.62 1.08
CA ALA A 51 11.20 0.38 0.71
C ALA A 51 10.21 -0.78 0.86
N GLN A 52 9.67 -1.15 -0.27
CA GLN A 52 8.70 -2.21 -0.44
C GLN A 52 9.51 -3.52 -0.14
N ASN A 53 9.02 -4.43 0.73
CA ASN A 53 9.71 -5.59 1.39
C ASN A 53 10.52 -5.36 2.68
N GLN A 54 10.57 -4.16 3.24
CA GLN A 54 11.04 -4.07 4.63
C GLN A 54 10.00 -4.73 5.53
N GLU A 55 10.41 -5.81 6.20
CA GLU A 55 9.66 -6.36 7.30
C GLU A 55 9.55 -5.28 8.36
N PHE A 56 8.34 -5.02 8.84
CA PHE A 56 8.21 -4.26 10.07
C PHE A 56 8.88 -5.08 11.16
N THR A 57 9.86 -4.48 11.84
CA THR A 57 10.38 -5.13 13.04
C THR A 57 9.27 -5.15 14.09
N GLU A 58 9.35 -6.11 15.01
CA GLU A 58 8.44 -6.15 16.15
C GLU A 58 8.43 -4.82 16.91
N GLU A 59 9.61 -4.19 17.06
CA GLU A 59 9.77 -2.86 17.68
C GLU A 59 9.00 -1.77 16.94
N GLU A 60 8.97 -1.79 15.61
CA GLU A 60 8.24 -0.79 14.83
C GLU A 60 6.72 -1.00 14.92
N VAL A 61 6.24 -2.25 14.88
CA VAL A 61 4.81 -2.54 15.05
C VAL A 61 4.36 -2.11 16.45
N VAL A 62 5.11 -2.50 17.48
CA VAL A 62 4.83 -2.13 18.88
C VAL A 62 4.92 -0.61 19.05
N GLY A 63 5.92 0.04 18.47
CA GLY A 63 6.06 1.50 18.48
C GLY A 63 4.85 2.20 17.86
N LEU A 64 4.33 1.70 16.73
CA LEU A 64 3.17 2.27 16.06
C LEU A 64 1.88 2.08 16.88
N ILE A 65 1.74 0.93 17.54
CA ILE A 65 0.65 0.69 18.48
C ILE A 65 0.76 1.66 19.66
N ASN A 66 1.93 1.75 20.30
CA ASN A 66 2.20 2.64 21.43
C ASN A 66 1.97 4.10 21.08
N TYR A 67 2.32 4.49 19.86
CA TYR A 67 2.03 5.83 19.35
C TYR A 67 0.52 6.05 19.18
N GLY A 68 -0.18 5.12 18.54
CA GLY A 68 -1.62 5.21 18.30
C GLY A 68 -2.44 5.25 19.58
N ILE A 69 -2.14 4.41 20.58
CA ILE A 69 -2.92 4.34 21.83
C ILE A 69 -2.87 5.61 22.67
N LYS A 70 -1.92 6.52 22.42
CA LYS A 70 -1.91 7.85 23.04
C LYS A 70 -3.13 8.68 22.64
N SER A 71 -3.78 8.35 21.52
CA SER A 71 -5.12 8.84 21.25
C SER A 71 -6.17 7.94 21.89
N PRO A 72 -7.06 8.50 22.75
CA PRO A 72 -8.17 7.74 23.33
C PRO A 72 -9.20 7.28 22.28
N ILE A 73 -9.18 7.84 21.06
CA ILE A 73 -10.10 7.48 19.98
C ILE A 73 -9.46 6.59 18.91
N PHE A 74 -8.24 6.11 19.13
CA PHE A 74 -7.54 5.21 18.22
C PHE A 74 -8.21 3.84 18.13
N LYS A 75 -8.50 3.43 16.90
CA LYS A 75 -9.25 2.21 16.56
C LYS A 75 -8.42 1.24 15.72
N GLU A 76 -7.59 1.75 14.81
CA GLU A 76 -7.04 0.94 13.71
C GLU A 76 -5.58 1.29 13.37
N LEU A 77 -4.73 0.27 13.26
CA LEU A 77 -3.38 0.35 12.69
C LEU A 77 -3.30 -0.51 11.43
N TRP A 78 -2.98 0.10 10.29
CA TRP A 78 -2.84 -0.65 9.02
C TRP A 78 -1.41 -0.51 8.48
N LEU A 79 -0.80 -1.65 8.16
CA LEU A 79 0.57 -1.72 7.66
C LEU A 79 0.53 -2.24 6.22
N TYR A 80 0.79 -1.36 5.26
CA TYR A 80 0.68 -1.66 3.84
C TYR A 80 2.04 -2.04 3.22
N ASN A 81 2.00 -2.95 2.24
CA ASN A 81 3.16 -3.33 1.40
C ASN A 81 4.41 -3.78 2.19
N CYS A 82 4.20 -4.39 3.36
CA CYS A 82 5.27 -4.81 4.27
C CYS A 82 5.01 -6.23 4.78
N LYS A 83 6.09 -6.97 5.05
CA LYS A 83 5.96 -8.23 5.81
C LYS A 83 5.73 -7.89 7.27
N LEU A 84 4.73 -8.51 7.89
CA LEU A 84 4.59 -8.51 9.34
C LEU A 84 5.68 -9.41 9.95
N PRO A 85 6.16 -9.10 11.16
CA PRO A 85 7.09 -9.98 11.85
C PRO A 85 6.45 -11.36 12.06
N LEU A 86 7.24 -12.43 11.86
CA LEU A 86 6.79 -13.84 11.94
C LEU A 86 6.10 -14.21 13.27
N SER A 87 6.37 -13.45 14.33
CA SER A 87 5.67 -13.52 15.61
C SER A 87 5.79 -12.18 16.33
N ILE A 88 4.69 -11.70 16.91
CA ILE A 88 4.71 -10.60 17.87
C ILE A 88 4.50 -11.23 19.25
N ASN A 89 5.37 -10.94 20.20
CA ASN A 89 5.18 -11.35 21.58
C ASN A 89 3.93 -10.65 22.14
N PRO A 90 2.86 -11.41 22.46
CA PRO A 90 1.61 -10.82 22.95
C PRO A 90 1.78 -10.07 24.28
N ASP A 91 2.83 -10.35 25.05
CA ASP A 91 3.12 -9.68 26.33
C ASP A 91 3.67 -8.25 26.15
N ILE A 92 4.16 -7.91 24.95
CA ILE A 92 4.67 -6.57 24.61
C ILE A 92 3.56 -5.67 24.06
N ILE A 93 2.46 -6.27 23.58
CA ILE A 93 1.27 -5.58 23.13
C ILE A 93 0.51 -5.03 24.36
N PRO A 94 0.33 -3.70 24.51
CA PRO A 94 -0.42 -3.12 25.63
C PRO A 94 -1.80 -3.76 25.75
N GLU A 95 -2.24 -4.15 26.95
CA GLU A 95 -3.55 -4.78 27.17
C GLU A 95 -4.71 -3.99 26.54
N GLU A 96 -4.61 -2.66 26.57
CA GLU A 96 -5.57 -1.71 25.99
C GLU A 96 -5.72 -1.84 24.46
N SER A 97 -4.69 -2.37 23.78
CA SER A 97 -4.66 -2.60 22.34
C SER A 97 -5.12 -3.98 21.90
N ARG A 98 -5.20 -4.97 22.83
CA ARG A 98 -5.71 -6.33 22.54
C ARG A 98 -7.19 -6.36 22.11
N SER A 99 -7.93 -5.28 22.35
CA SER A 99 -9.34 -5.11 21.94
C SER A 99 -9.51 -4.41 20.58
N ARG A 100 -8.42 -4.02 19.91
CA ARG A 100 -8.43 -3.18 18.69
C ARG A 100 -8.03 -4.01 17.48
N ASN A 101 -8.84 -3.96 16.41
CA ASN A 101 -8.76 -4.85 15.24
C ASN A 101 -7.43 -4.69 14.48
N ILE A 102 -6.45 -5.55 14.76
CA ILE A 102 -5.29 -5.77 13.88
C ILE A 102 -5.68 -6.92 12.95
N LYS A 103 -6.22 -6.61 11.77
CA LYS A 103 -6.53 -7.61 10.75
C LYS A 103 -5.54 -7.50 9.59
N PRO A 104 -4.79 -8.56 9.26
CA PRO A 104 -4.34 -8.77 7.90
C PRO A 104 -5.55 -9.18 7.06
N ASP A 105 -5.72 -8.59 5.88
CA ASP A 105 -6.58 -9.11 4.81
C ASP A 105 -8.10 -9.08 5.06
N ASP A 106 -8.68 -7.91 5.34
CA ASP A 106 -10.13 -7.69 5.20
C ASP A 106 -10.45 -7.06 3.83
N ILE A 107 -11.58 -7.42 3.20
CA ILE A 107 -12.00 -6.91 1.88
C ILE A 107 -12.03 -5.37 1.85
N GLN A 108 -12.42 -4.76 2.98
CA GLN A 108 -12.40 -3.31 3.12
C GLN A 108 -10.97 -2.74 2.99
N THR A 109 -9.97 -3.43 3.52
CA THR A 109 -8.57 -3.03 3.42
C THR A 109 -8.07 -3.10 1.99
N ILE A 110 -8.34 -4.20 1.28
CA ILE A 110 -7.99 -4.34 -0.13
C ILE A 110 -8.69 -3.25 -0.96
N THR A 111 -9.97 -3.00 -0.68
CA THR A 111 -10.75 -1.93 -1.35
C THR A 111 -10.11 -0.56 -1.18
N GLU A 112 -9.69 -0.21 0.03
CA GLU A 112 -9.01 1.07 0.27
C GLU A 112 -7.64 1.13 -0.44
N MET A 113 -6.86 0.05 -0.43
CA MET A 113 -5.56 0.00 -1.12
C MET A 113 -5.71 0.18 -2.64
N CYS A 114 -6.75 -0.43 -3.21
CA CYS A 114 -7.06 -0.38 -4.64
C CYS A 114 -7.74 0.93 -5.09
N SER A 115 -8.16 1.79 -4.15
CA SER A 115 -8.74 3.11 -4.46
C SER A 115 -7.72 4.15 -4.94
N GLY A 116 -6.43 3.89 -4.70
CA GLY A 116 -5.32 4.72 -5.17
C GLY A 116 -4.56 4.11 -6.35
N GLY A 117 -3.55 4.83 -6.84
CA GLY A 117 -2.64 4.30 -7.86
C GLY A 117 -1.66 3.29 -7.27
N LEU A 118 -1.70 2.05 -7.77
CA LEU A 118 -0.74 1.00 -7.46
C LEU A 118 0.39 1.05 -8.48
N VAL A 119 1.64 1.04 -8.02
CA VAL A 119 2.82 1.23 -8.88
C VAL A 119 3.73 0.02 -8.80
N ILE A 120 4.11 -0.51 -9.96
CA ILE A 120 5.14 -1.52 -10.15
C ILE A 120 6.30 -0.86 -10.89
N GLN A 121 7.41 -0.63 -10.20
CA GLN A 121 8.58 0.05 -10.79
C GLN A 121 9.72 -0.94 -11.05
N ARG A 122 10.46 -0.75 -12.15
CA ARG A 122 11.60 -1.61 -12.51
C ARG A 122 12.59 -1.83 -11.37
N ASP A 123 12.95 -0.74 -10.69
CA ASP A 123 14.06 -0.73 -9.73
C ASP A 123 13.59 -1.16 -8.31
N THR A 124 12.31 -1.49 -8.14
CA THR A 124 11.81 -2.14 -6.92
C THR A 124 12.13 -3.63 -6.94
N SER A 125 12.45 -4.21 -5.78
CA SER A 125 12.87 -5.63 -5.69
C SER A 125 11.79 -6.62 -6.14
N GLU A 126 12.15 -7.82 -6.60
CA GLU A 126 11.16 -8.78 -7.14
C GLU A 126 10.03 -9.13 -6.15
N SER A 127 10.33 -9.34 -4.86
CA SER A 127 9.30 -9.65 -3.88
C SER A 127 8.30 -8.51 -3.67
N VAL A 128 8.67 -7.27 -4.02
CA VAL A 128 7.77 -6.11 -4.00
C VAL A 128 6.75 -6.24 -5.09
N GLN A 129 7.27 -6.39 -6.30
CA GLN A 129 6.45 -6.44 -7.49
C GLN A 129 5.49 -7.62 -7.34
N ARG A 130 5.98 -8.75 -6.81
CA ARG A 130 5.15 -9.90 -6.42
C ARG A 130 4.05 -9.56 -5.42
N SER A 131 4.36 -8.83 -4.35
CA SER A 131 3.34 -8.44 -3.35
C SER A 131 2.26 -7.54 -3.94
N VAL A 132 2.63 -6.60 -4.82
CA VAL A 132 1.66 -5.75 -5.54
C VAL A 132 0.83 -6.60 -6.51
N ILE A 133 1.45 -7.54 -7.23
CA ILE A 133 0.74 -8.49 -8.11
C ILE A 133 -0.26 -9.33 -7.29
N GLU A 134 0.14 -9.87 -6.15
CA GLU A 134 -0.72 -10.67 -5.27
C GLU A 134 -1.93 -9.84 -4.78
N LEU A 135 -1.72 -8.58 -4.39
CA LEU A 135 -2.81 -7.66 -4.05
C LEU A 135 -3.77 -7.42 -5.23
N LEU A 136 -3.23 -7.18 -6.43
CA LEU A 136 -4.03 -6.96 -7.64
C LEU A 136 -4.86 -8.21 -7.98
N VAL A 137 -4.26 -9.40 -7.88
CA VAL A 137 -4.93 -10.68 -8.11
C VAL A 137 -6.04 -10.89 -7.09
N GLU A 138 -5.77 -10.64 -5.82
CA GLU A 138 -6.76 -10.81 -4.75
C GLU A 138 -7.93 -9.85 -4.94
N ALA A 139 -7.66 -8.57 -5.22
CA ALA A 139 -8.68 -7.59 -5.56
C ALA A 139 -9.52 -8.02 -6.77
N SER A 140 -8.87 -8.54 -7.81
CA SER A 140 -9.53 -9.06 -9.01
C SER A 140 -10.45 -10.25 -8.71
N ASN A 141 -9.98 -11.21 -7.90
CA ASN A 141 -10.73 -12.41 -7.53
C ASN A 141 -12.00 -12.07 -6.74
N HIS A 142 -11.98 -10.94 -6.02
CA HIS A 142 -13.11 -10.43 -5.25
C HIS A 142 -13.96 -9.37 -5.98
N ASP A 143 -13.70 -9.10 -7.27
CA ASP A 143 -14.33 -8.04 -8.06
C ASP A 143 -14.26 -6.65 -7.38
N ILE A 144 -13.16 -6.41 -6.66
CA ILE A 144 -12.86 -5.12 -6.05
C ILE A 144 -12.32 -4.19 -7.14
N PRO A 145 -12.89 -2.98 -7.32
CA PRO A 145 -12.37 -2.02 -8.28
C PRO A 145 -10.93 -1.61 -7.98
N ILE A 146 -10.07 -1.68 -8.98
CA ILE A 146 -8.69 -1.19 -8.93
C ILE A 146 -8.63 0.10 -9.73
N TYR A 147 -8.48 1.22 -9.03
CA TYR A 147 -8.51 2.55 -9.64
C TYR A 147 -7.42 2.72 -10.70
N SER A 148 -6.16 2.42 -10.37
CA SER A 148 -5.06 2.58 -11.33
C SER A 148 -3.90 1.63 -11.07
N VAL A 149 -3.35 1.06 -12.14
CA VAL A 149 -2.09 0.31 -12.14
C VAL A 149 -1.07 1.02 -13.02
N ASN A 150 0.10 1.31 -12.45
CA ASN A 150 1.18 2.07 -13.09
C ASN A 150 2.41 1.18 -13.25
N LEU A 151 2.81 0.91 -14.49
CA LEU A 151 4.01 0.17 -14.84
C LEU A 151 5.13 1.15 -15.18
N ASN A 152 5.93 1.54 -14.18
CA ASN A 152 7.00 2.52 -14.37
C ASN A 152 8.31 1.83 -14.76
N TRP A 153 8.67 1.94 -16.04
CA TRP A 153 9.84 1.30 -16.65
C TRP A 153 9.88 -0.22 -16.47
N SER A 154 8.76 -0.82 -16.03
CA SER A 154 8.67 -2.20 -15.63
C SER A 154 8.07 -3.09 -16.71
N PHE A 155 7.35 -2.53 -17.69
CA PHE A 155 6.81 -3.29 -18.81
C PHE A 155 7.91 -3.84 -19.73
N SER A 156 7.97 -5.17 -19.89
CA SER A 156 8.85 -5.83 -20.85
C SER A 156 8.10 -6.26 -22.11
N LYS A 157 7.12 -7.15 -21.97
CA LYS A 157 6.37 -7.75 -23.08
C LYS A 157 5.05 -8.38 -22.59
N ILE A 158 4.25 -8.88 -23.52
CA ILE A 158 3.12 -9.78 -23.24
C ILE A 158 3.54 -11.21 -23.57
N ASP A 159 3.14 -12.20 -22.76
CA ASP A 159 3.39 -13.63 -23.04
C ASP A 159 2.28 -14.28 -23.88
N GLU A 160 2.45 -15.56 -24.21
CA GLU A 160 1.50 -16.32 -25.03
C GLU A 160 0.13 -16.52 -24.37
N ASP A 161 0.07 -16.44 -23.04
CA ASP A 161 -1.16 -16.53 -22.25
C ASP A 161 -1.84 -15.15 -22.10
N GLY A 162 -1.24 -14.09 -22.67
CA GLY A 162 -1.75 -12.74 -22.60
C GLY A 162 -1.40 -12.01 -21.31
N ASN A 163 -0.49 -12.51 -20.48
CA ASN A 163 -0.05 -11.84 -19.26
C ASN A 163 1.03 -10.79 -19.55
N ILE A 164 1.12 -9.76 -18.71
CA ILE A 164 2.21 -8.80 -18.77
C ILE A 164 3.43 -9.40 -18.09
N ILE A 165 4.53 -9.50 -18.83
CA ILE A 165 5.85 -9.83 -18.27
C ILE A 165 6.57 -8.53 -17.94
N LEU A 166 6.98 -8.44 -16.68
CA LEU A 166 7.77 -7.34 -16.16
C LEU A 166 9.25 -7.51 -16.53
N SER A 167 10.02 -6.42 -16.51
CA SER A 167 11.47 -6.44 -16.73
C SER A 167 12.25 -7.23 -15.68
N SER A 168 11.62 -7.48 -14.52
CA SER A 168 12.09 -8.43 -13.50
C SER A 168 11.89 -9.91 -13.87
N GLY A 169 11.12 -10.21 -14.92
CA GLY A 169 10.70 -11.56 -15.30
C GLY A 169 9.45 -12.07 -14.58
N LEU A 170 8.89 -11.30 -13.65
CA LEU A 170 7.61 -11.63 -13.02
C LEU A 170 6.44 -11.44 -13.99
N SER A 171 5.43 -12.27 -13.84
CA SER A 171 4.18 -12.17 -14.60
C SER A 171 3.12 -11.43 -13.77
N LEU A 172 2.55 -10.39 -14.37
CA LEU A 172 1.31 -9.76 -13.93
C LEU A 172 0.18 -10.42 -14.73
N PRO A 173 -0.60 -11.33 -14.11
CA PRO A 173 -1.67 -12.04 -14.78
C PRO A 173 -2.82 -11.08 -15.14
N ILE A 174 -3.69 -11.50 -16.04
CA ILE A 174 -4.88 -10.73 -16.43
C ILE A 174 -5.69 -10.32 -15.19
N ILE A 175 -5.81 -9.01 -14.97
CA ILE A 175 -6.61 -8.42 -13.89
C ILE A 175 -7.93 -7.89 -14.46
N THR A 176 -9.06 -8.38 -13.95
CA THR A 176 -10.40 -8.16 -14.50
C THR A 176 -11.17 -7.00 -13.85
N SER A 177 -10.55 -6.27 -12.92
CA SER A 177 -11.19 -5.16 -12.20
C SER A 177 -10.45 -3.81 -12.28
N ILE A 178 -9.48 -3.66 -13.20
CA ILE A 178 -8.73 -2.41 -13.43
C ILE A 178 -9.59 -1.37 -14.15
N GLU A 179 -9.55 -0.12 -13.68
CA GLU A 179 -10.14 1.03 -14.36
C GLU A 179 -9.14 1.78 -15.25
N ILE A 180 -7.93 2.04 -14.75
CA ILE A 180 -6.90 2.80 -15.47
C ILE A 180 -5.59 2.03 -15.49
N MET A 181 -4.93 1.99 -16.64
CA MET A 181 -3.56 1.48 -16.76
C MET A 181 -2.65 2.57 -17.31
N TYR A 182 -1.54 2.81 -16.62
CA TYR A 182 -0.47 3.70 -17.06
C TYR A 182 0.79 2.88 -17.33
N ILE A 183 1.42 3.07 -18.50
CA ILE A 183 2.69 2.40 -18.81
C ILE A 183 3.73 3.40 -19.26
N GLN A 184 4.74 3.60 -18.41
CA GLN A 184 5.89 4.41 -18.74
C GLN A 184 7.03 3.53 -19.24
N THR A 185 7.43 3.74 -20.49
CA THR A 185 8.63 3.13 -21.07
C THR A 185 9.88 3.94 -20.72
N GLU A 186 11.06 3.34 -20.94
CA GLU A 186 12.34 4.03 -20.81
C GLU A 186 12.40 5.29 -21.69
N GLU A 187 13.16 6.29 -21.25
CA GLU A 187 13.34 7.52 -22.03
C GLU A 187 13.86 7.18 -23.44
N GLY A 188 13.12 7.63 -24.46
CA GLY A 188 13.43 7.36 -25.87
C GLY A 188 12.97 5.99 -26.39
N ARG A 189 12.36 5.13 -25.57
CA ARG A 189 11.71 3.90 -26.04
C ARG A 189 10.28 4.20 -26.47
N GLU A 190 10.00 3.99 -27.75
CA GLU A 190 8.64 4.00 -28.29
C GLU A 190 8.05 2.58 -28.29
N MET A 191 6.80 2.43 -27.85
CA MET A 191 6.07 1.19 -28.04
C MET A 191 5.67 1.03 -29.51
N ASN A 192 5.86 -0.17 -30.04
CA ASN A 192 5.40 -0.48 -31.38
C ASN A 192 3.91 -0.89 -31.38
N LYS A 193 3.30 -0.90 -32.57
CA LYS A 193 1.87 -1.22 -32.75
C LYS A 193 1.46 -2.58 -32.19
N HIS A 194 2.36 -3.58 -32.26
CA HIS A 194 2.09 -4.91 -31.72
C HIS A 194 1.97 -4.85 -30.20
N GLU A 195 2.94 -4.24 -29.52
CA GLU A 195 2.92 -4.08 -28.05
C GLU A 195 1.65 -3.37 -27.59
N VAL A 196 1.28 -2.27 -28.23
CA VAL A 196 0.05 -1.52 -27.90
C VAL A 196 -1.19 -2.39 -28.07
N ASN A 197 -1.28 -3.17 -29.15
CA ASN A 197 -2.42 -4.07 -29.38
C ASN A 197 -2.51 -5.17 -28.31
N GLU A 198 -1.38 -5.73 -27.89
CA GLU A 198 -1.36 -6.76 -26.85
C GLU A 198 -1.73 -6.18 -25.48
N ILE A 199 -1.29 -4.96 -25.17
CA ILE A 199 -1.71 -4.24 -23.94
C ILE A 199 -3.21 -3.96 -23.98
N LEU A 200 -3.75 -3.49 -25.11
CA LEU A 200 -5.19 -3.31 -25.27
C LEU A 200 -5.94 -4.63 -25.08
N ASN A 201 -5.39 -5.73 -25.59
CA ASN A 201 -5.95 -7.06 -25.40
C ASN A 201 -5.91 -7.54 -23.95
N TYR A 202 -4.90 -7.13 -23.18
CA TYR A 202 -4.83 -7.39 -21.75
C TYR A 202 -5.94 -6.61 -21.02
N VAL A 203 -6.02 -5.29 -21.18
CA VAL A 203 -6.91 -4.43 -20.38
C VAL A 203 -8.40 -4.61 -20.69
N GLN A 204 -8.76 -5.04 -21.91
CA GLN A 204 -10.16 -5.28 -22.29
C GLN A 204 -10.84 -6.43 -21.51
N HIS A 205 -10.06 -7.27 -20.82
CA HIS A 205 -10.62 -8.29 -19.93
C HIS A 205 -11.31 -7.67 -18.71
N SER A 206 -10.95 -6.44 -18.33
CA SER A 206 -11.65 -5.69 -17.31
C SER A 206 -12.86 -4.96 -17.91
N GLN A 207 -14.06 -5.34 -17.46
CA GLN A 207 -15.30 -4.62 -17.82
C GLN A 207 -15.37 -3.21 -17.19
N ARG A 208 -14.44 -2.89 -16.30
CA ARG A 208 -14.33 -1.59 -15.61
C ARG A 208 -13.34 -0.65 -16.29
N PHE A 209 -12.64 -1.13 -17.32
CA PHE A 209 -11.57 -0.38 -17.96
C PHE A 209 -12.08 0.89 -18.63
N LYS A 210 -11.37 1.99 -18.38
CA LYS A 210 -11.72 3.34 -18.83
C LYS A 210 -10.63 3.92 -19.73
N GLU A 211 -9.37 3.75 -19.35
CA GLU A 211 -8.29 4.52 -19.95
C GLU A 211 -6.92 3.82 -19.91
N LEU A 212 -6.19 3.90 -21.03
CA LEU A 212 -4.79 3.50 -21.18
C LEU A 212 -3.98 4.78 -21.43
N GLU A 213 -2.98 5.04 -20.59
CA GLU A 213 -2.04 6.17 -20.72
C GLU A 213 -0.59 5.71 -20.83
#